data_AF-A0A524I7Y1-F1
#
_entry.id   AF-A0A524I7Y1-F1
#
_cell.length_a   1.000
_cell.length_b   1.000
_cell.length_c   1.000
_cell.angle_alpha   90.00
_cell.angle_beta   90.00
_cell.angle_gamma   90.00
#
_symmetry.space_group_name_H-M   'P 1'
#
loop_
_entity.id
_entity.type
_entity.pdbx_description
1 polymer ?
#
loop_
_entity_poly.entity_id
_entity_poly.type
_entity_poly.pdbx_seq_one_letter_code
_entity_poly.pdbx_strand_id
1 'polypeptide(L)' 'YDVAKKNAAETAELYRQGLASALEVADANVSLFEAEVGLVQERYGLGVAFLNLEAALGLDPFGKEPLT' A
#
# COMPACT_ATOMS: atom_id res chain seq x y z
N TYR A 1 -6.48 -1.12 0.12
CA TYR A 1 -5.95 -2.33 -0.52
C TYR A 1 -7.01 -3.43 -0.64
N ASP A 2 -7.51 -4.02 0.46
CA ASP A 2 -8.38 -5.22 0.38
C ASP A 2 -9.70 -5.00 -0.39
N VAL A 3 -10.32 -3.83 -0.23
CA VAL A 3 -11.53 -3.46 -1.00
C VAL A 3 -11.24 -3.40 -2.50
N ALA A 4 -10.14 -2.74 -2.90
CA ALA A 4 -9.75 -2.63 -4.31
C ALA A 4 -9.37 -3.99 -4.90
N LYS A 5 -8.70 -4.85 -4.11
CA LYS A 5 -8.37 -6.22 -4.50
C LYS A 5 -9.60 -7.07 -4.75
N LYS A 6 -10.58 -7.00 -3.84
CA LYS A 6 -11.84 -7.70 -3.99
C LYS A 6 -12.61 -7.19 -5.21
N ASN A 7 -12.69 -5.87 -5.39
CA ASN A 7 -13.35 -5.26 -6.53
C ASN A 7 -12.72 -5.69 -7.86
N ALA A 8 -11.39 -5.63 -8.01
CA ALA A 8 -10.70 -6.08 -9.22
C ALA A 8 -10.96 -7.56 -9.54
N ALA A 9 -11.00 -8.42 -8.51
CA ALA A 9 -11.31 -9.84 -8.68
C ALA A 9 -12.77 -10.07 -9.13
N GLU A 10 -13.73 -9.36 -8.54
CA GLU A 10 -15.15 -9.44 -8.89
C GLU A 10 -15.40 -8.90 -10.31
N THR A 11 -14.85 -7.75 -10.66
CA THR A 11 -15.00 -7.14 -11.99
C THR A 11 -14.38 -8.01 -13.08
N ALA A 12 -13.24 -8.66 -12.81
CA ALA A 12 -12.64 -9.62 -13.73
C ALA A 12 -13.53 -10.87 -13.95
N GLU A 13 -14.25 -11.31 -12.93
CA GLU A 13 -15.21 -12.41 -13.04
C GLU A 13 -16.45 -11.99 -13.86
N LEU A 14 -16.99 -10.80 -13.59
CA LEU A 14 -18.10 -10.26 -14.37
C LEU A 14 -17.73 -10.08 -15.85
N TYR A 15 -16.51 -9.65 -16.15
CA TYR A 15 -16.03 -9.54 -17.53
C TYR A 15 -16.00 -10.90 -18.25
N ARG A 16 -15.54 -11.96 -17.56
CA ARG A 16 -15.57 -13.34 -18.10
C ARG A 16 -16.99 -13.82 -18.38
N GLN A 17 -17.96 -13.35 -17.60
CA GLN A 17 -19.38 -13.65 -17.79
C GLN A 17 -20.06 -12.75 -18.83
N GLY A 18 -19.34 -11.78 -19.41
CA GLY A 18 -19.90 -10.79 -20.34
C GLY A 18 -20.78 -9.73 -19.68
N LEU A 19 -20.71 -9.62 -18.34
CA LEU A 19 -21.49 -8.69 -17.52
C LEU A 19 -20.75 -7.39 -17.19
N ALA A 20 -19.45 -7.32 -17.51
CA ALA A 20 -18.64 -6.11 -17.41
C ALA A 20 -17.88 -5.87 -18.72
N SER A 21 -17.50 -4.63 -18.94
CA SER A 21 -16.69 -4.17 -20.06
C SER A 21 -15.19 -4.25 -19.76
N ALA A 22 -14.37 -4.23 -20.81
CA ALA A 22 -12.92 -4.19 -20.65
C ALA A 22 -12.44 -2.89 -19.99
N LEU A 23 -13.20 -1.80 -20.13
CA LEU A 23 -12.90 -0.52 -19.47
C LEU A 23 -13.08 -0.62 -17.95
N GLU A 24 -14.19 -1.23 -17.48
CA GLU A 24 -14.41 -1.43 -16.04
C GLU A 24 -13.33 -2.31 -15.41
N VAL A 25 -12.83 -3.32 -16.14
CA VAL A 25 -11.68 -4.12 -15.69
C VAL A 25 -10.41 -3.27 -15.59
N ALA A 26 -10.16 -2.40 -16.56
CA ALA A 26 -9.00 -1.51 -16.54
C ALA A 26 -9.08 -0.54 -15.35
N ASP A 27 -10.24 0.07 -15.11
CA ASP A 27 -10.45 0.99 -13.98
C ASP A 27 -10.28 0.30 -12.62
N ALA A 28 -10.81 -0.92 -12.48
CA ALA A 28 -10.64 -1.71 -11.26
C ALA A 28 -9.16 -2.08 -11.01
N ASN A 29 -8.41 -2.38 -12.07
CA ASN A 29 -6.97 -2.68 -11.97
C ASN A 29 -6.15 -1.43 -11.61
N VAL A 30 -6.48 -0.26 -12.16
CA VAL A 30 -5.84 1.01 -11.77
C VAL A 30 -6.09 1.29 -10.30
N SER A 31 -7.34 1.14 -9.84
CA SER A 31 -7.70 1.35 -8.43
C SER A 31 -6.95 0.39 -7.49
N LEU A 32 -6.75 -0.88 -7.90
CA LEU A 32 -5.95 -1.84 -7.15
C LEU A 32 -4.48 -1.41 -7.09
N PHE A 33 -3.90 -1.02 -8.23
CA PHE A 33 -2.51 -0.58 -8.30
C PHE A 33 -2.25 0.64 -7.40
N GLU A 34 -3.11 1.66 -7.44
CA GLU A 34 -3.02 2.82 -6.57
C GLU A 34 -3.10 2.42 -5.08
N ALA A 35 -4.00 1.49 -4.74
CA ALA A 35 -4.13 0.99 -3.39
C ALA A 35 -2.92 0.16 -2.91
N GLU A 36 -2.22 -0.52 -3.82
CA GLU A 36 -0.96 -1.23 -3.53
C GLU A 36 0.18 -0.25 -3.27
N VAL A 37 0.33 0.76 -4.13
CA VAL A 37 1.32 1.82 -3.95
C VAL A 37 1.08 2.55 -2.63
N GLY A 38 -0.16 2.93 -2.34
CA GLY A 38 -0.53 3.58 -1.09
C GLY A 38 -0.18 2.72 0.14
N LEU A 39 -0.48 1.42 0.12
CA LEU A 39 -0.13 0.53 1.23
C LEU A 39 1.39 0.47 1.48
N VAL A 40 2.19 0.46 0.42
CA VAL A 40 3.66 0.48 0.53
C VAL A 40 4.14 1.81 1.08
N GLN A 41 3.61 2.93 0.60
CA GLN A 41 3.95 4.27 1.09
C GLN A 41 3.63 4.42 2.58
N GLU A 42 2.46 3.98 3.03
CA GLU A 42 2.08 4.02 4.45
C GLU A 42 3.01 3.18 5.33
N ARG A 43 3.45 2.01 4.85
CA ARG A 43 4.42 1.17 5.58
C ARG A 43 5.77 1.86 5.74
N TYR A 44 6.28 2.49 4.68
CA TYR A 44 7.51 3.28 4.77
C TYR A 44 7.31 4.53 5.65
N GLY A 45 6.16 5.19 5.53
CA GLY A 45 5.78 6.34 6.36
C GLY A 45 5.78 6.01 7.84
N LEU A 46 5.26 4.84 8.23
CA LEU A 46 5.32 4.34 9.60
C LEU A 46 6.77 4.16 10.08
N GLY A 47 7.63 3.56 9.26
CA GLY A 47 9.04 3.39 9.59
C GLY A 47 9.74 4.73 9.81
N VAL A 48 9.55 5.69 8.92
CA VAL A 48 10.10 7.06 9.05
C VAL A 48 9.55 7.76 10.29
N ALA A 49 8.25 7.65 10.57
CA ALA A 49 7.63 8.24 11.74
C ALA A 49 8.20 7.67 13.05
N PHE A 50 8.47 6.36 13.08
CA PHE A 50 9.10 5.70 14.23
C PHE A 50 10.54 6.20 14.46
N LEU A 51 11.36 6.25 13.40
CA LEU A 51 12.73 6.77 13.49
C LEU A 51 12.74 8.24 13.95
N ASN A 52 11.81 9.06 13.46
CA ASN A 52 11.67 10.45 13.89
C ASN A 52 11.26 10.56 15.37
N LEU A 53 10.42 9.65 15.87
CA LEU A 53 10.06 9.59 17.28
C LEU A 53 11.29 9.25 18.15
N GLU A 54 12.08 8.25 17.77
CA GLU A 54 13.31 7.88 18.48
C GLU A 54 14.30 9.05 18.52
N ALA A 55 14.51 9.72 17.39
CA ALA A 55 15.36 10.91 17.32
C ALA A 55 14.85 12.05 18.20
N ALA A 56 13.53 12.31 18.24
CA ALA A 56 12.93 13.33 19.09
C ALA A 56 13.07 13.03 20.60
N LEU A 57 13.19 11.75 20.96
CA LEU A 57 13.47 11.29 22.32
C LEU A 57 14.97 11.30 22.65
N GLY A 58 15.84 11.64 21.70
CA GLY A 58 17.29 11.63 21.86
C GLY A 58 17.92 10.23 21.86
N LEU A 59 17.17 9.22 21.39
CA LEU A 59 17.69 7.88 21.15
C LEU A 59 18.43 7.85 19.81
N ASP A 60 19.33 6.89 19.60
CA ASP A 60 19.89 6.66 18.28
C ASP A 60 18.84 5.95 17.40
N PRO A 61 18.23 6.65 16.42
CA PRO A 61 17.18 6.07 15.58
C PRO A 61 17.68 4.94 14.69
N PHE A 62 19.00 4.79 14.49
CA PHE A 62 19.56 3.75 13.63
C PHE A 62 20.21 2.59 14.41
N GLY A 63 20.16 2.62 15.75
CA GLY A 63 20.66 1.54 16.60
C GLY A 63 22.11 1.15 16.30
N LYS A 64 23.06 2.05 16.55
CA LYS A 64 24.49 1.74 16.61
C LYS A 64 24.93 1.87 18.07
N GLU A 65 25.47 0.78 18.60
CA GLU A 65 26.09 0.66 19.92
C GLU A 65 27.00 1.88 20.24
N PRO A 66 27.14 2.25 21.53
CA PRO A 66 27.84 3.46 21.94
C PRO A 66 29.25 3.49 21.35
N LEU A 67 29.59 4.63 20.72
CA LEU A 67 30.98 4.97 20.40
C LEU A 67 31.76 4.92 21.72
N THR A 68 32.66 3.94 21.78
CA THR A 68 33.62 3.73 22.87
C THR A 68 34.59 4.90 22.99
#